data_AF-A0A3A8FCK4-F1
#
_entry.id   AF-A0A3A8FCK4-F1
#
_cell.length_a   1.000
_cell.length_b   1.000
_cell.length_c   1.000
_cell.angle_alpha   90.00
_cell.angle_beta   90.00
_cell.angle_gamma   90.00
#
_symmetry.space_group_name_H-M   'P 1'
#
loop_
_entity.id
_entity.type
_entity.pdbx_description
1 polymer ?
#
loop_
_entity_poly.entity_id
_entity_poly.type
_entity_poly.pdbx_seq_one_letter_code
_entity_poly.pdbx_strand_id
1 'polypeptide(L)'
;MKRRFLDINKTRIVFIDLEFYVPECNRVKHGFCYNPYEEESILLGGSFYITKAVKEELEKSDVVLLAKIQSIWLWNCTNERELVGKFYQKLKSILDFIQKADMGISPVLCGIGVQNSDVPILMALFERYNFLSKKDAFKFMNQFRVLDLSVLGIPFFNNSTYFLYPKQKNQLLNKFYKDYAFEDGRSVWDLYEQKQLALIEERTKDEILYTVKMYGKMKRSIEDLKLAEECYKKHQKIRNQEKTIEAEKLLKSLSEIPPDFYSEERVDELPQEREEF
;
A
#
# COMPACT_ATOMS: atom_id res chain seq x y z
N MET A 1 16.68 6.54 -24.90
CA MET A 1 15.24 6.54 -24.51
C MET A 1 14.99 7.79 -23.68
N LYS A 2 14.19 8.78 -24.14
CA LYS A 2 13.87 9.97 -23.34
C LYS A 2 13.06 9.53 -22.12
N ARG A 3 13.49 9.89 -20.90
CA ARG A 3 12.69 9.71 -19.67
C ARG A 3 11.36 10.45 -19.87
N ARG A 4 10.27 9.71 -20.11
CA ARG A 4 8.93 10.28 -20.04
C ARG A 4 8.63 10.52 -18.56
N PHE A 5 8.47 11.78 -18.17
CA PHE A 5 7.99 12.11 -16.83
C PHE A 5 6.52 11.70 -16.71
N LEU A 6 6.17 11.13 -15.55
CA LEU A 6 4.80 10.76 -15.23
C LEU A 6 3.94 12.03 -15.10
N ASP A 7 2.93 12.20 -15.94
CA ASP A 7 1.93 13.25 -15.75
C ASP A 7 0.87 12.79 -14.76
N ILE A 8 0.97 13.29 -13.53
CA ILE A 8 0.09 12.89 -12.43
C ILE A 8 -1.38 13.24 -12.69
N ASN A 9 -1.66 14.26 -13.51
CA ASN A 9 -3.03 14.65 -13.86
C ASN A 9 -3.73 13.61 -14.75
N LYS A 10 -2.93 12.81 -15.44
CA LYS A 10 -3.35 11.71 -16.30
C LYS A 10 -3.28 10.36 -15.60
N THR A 11 -3.03 10.30 -14.29
CA THR A 11 -3.11 9.05 -13.51
C THR A 11 -4.48 8.87 -12.88
N ARG A 12 -4.91 7.63 -12.66
CA ARG A 12 -6.10 7.31 -11.88
C ARG A 12 -5.81 6.16 -10.93
N ILE A 13 -6.22 6.35 -9.68
CA ILE A 13 -6.36 5.28 -8.68
C ILE A 13 -7.85 5.15 -8.36
N VAL A 14 -8.31 3.91 -8.26
CA VAL A 14 -9.67 3.54 -7.90
C VAL A 14 -9.57 2.76 -6.59
N PHE A 15 -9.93 3.41 -5.50
CA PHE A 15 -10.14 2.71 -4.23
C PHE A 15 -11.49 2.03 -4.31
N ILE A 16 -11.55 0.72 -4.06
CA ILE A 16 -12.77 -0.07 -4.20
C ILE A 16 -12.86 -1.10 -3.09
N ASP A 17 -14.10 -1.37 -2.69
CA ASP A 17 -14.50 -2.37 -1.73
C ASP A 17 -15.94 -2.78 -2.07
N LEU A 18 -16.15 -4.09 -2.25
CA LEU A 18 -17.40 -4.70 -2.67
C LEU A 18 -17.98 -5.57 -1.56
N GLU A 19 -19.30 -5.62 -1.54
CA GLU A 19 -20.06 -6.40 -0.59
C GLU A 19 -20.82 -7.53 -1.29
N PHE A 20 -20.86 -8.67 -0.60
CA PHE A 20 -21.37 -9.91 -1.15
C PHE A 20 -22.32 -10.58 -0.16
N TYR A 21 -23.43 -11.11 -0.68
CA TYR A 21 -24.30 -12.00 0.06
C TYR A 21 -23.96 -13.45 -0.24
N VAL A 22 -23.91 -14.26 0.82
CA VAL A 22 -23.73 -15.71 0.75
C VAL A 22 -24.85 -16.38 1.55
N PRO A 23 -25.61 -17.32 0.97
CA PRO A 23 -26.64 -18.07 1.69
C PRO A 23 -26.05 -18.84 2.87
N GLU A 24 -26.85 -19.03 3.93
CA GLU A 24 -26.39 -19.68 5.15
C GLU A 24 -25.75 -21.05 4.92
N CYS A 25 -26.32 -21.86 4.02
CA CYS A 25 -25.82 -23.19 3.66
C CYS A 25 -24.40 -23.20 3.08
N ASN A 26 -23.94 -22.07 2.51
CA ASN A 26 -22.64 -21.94 1.86
C ASN A 26 -21.63 -21.14 2.73
N ARG A 27 -22.03 -20.69 3.92
CA ARG A 27 -21.15 -19.94 4.83
C ARG A 27 -20.14 -20.88 5.49
N VAL A 28 -18.86 -20.51 5.46
CA VAL A 28 -17.81 -21.19 6.23
C VAL A 28 -17.31 -20.33 7.39
N LYS A 29 -16.81 -20.99 8.43
CA LYS A 29 -16.35 -20.33 9.67
C LYS A 29 -15.15 -19.39 9.45
N HIS A 30 -14.30 -19.69 8.46
CA HIS A 30 -13.07 -18.96 8.17
C HIS A 30 -12.85 -18.81 6.67
N GLY A 31 -12.34 -17.66 6.27
CA GLY A 31 -11.98 -17.37 4.89
C GLY A 31 -13.11 -16.73 4.09
N PHE A 32 -12.84 -16.54 2.80
CA PHE A 32 -13.75 -15.93 1.85
C PHE A 32 -14.74 -16.97 1.31
N CYS A 33 -16.05 -16.70 1.44
CA CYS A 33 -17.11 -17.68 1.14
C CYS A 33 -17.82 -17.45 -0.19
N TYR A 34 -17.73 -16.25 -0.75
CA TYR A 34 -18.50 -15.91 -1.95
C TYR A 34 -17.94 -16.60 -3.19
N ASN A 35 -18.85 -17.17 -3.99
CA ASN A 35 -18.52 -17.85 -5.23
C ASN A 35 -19.30 -17.21 -6.40
N PRO A 36 -18.63 -16.55 -7.36
CA PRO A 36 -19.31 -15.88 -8.47
C PRO A 36 -19.99 -16.85 -9.45
N TYR A 37 -19.76 -18.17 -9.33
CA TYR A 37 -20.37 -19.20 -10.16
C TYR A 37 -21.60 -19.85 -9.50
N GLU A 38 -21.93 -19.47 -8.27
CA GLU A 38 -23.18 -19.88 -7.61
C GLU A 38 -24.25 -18.80 -7.81
N GLU A 39 -25.46 -19.22 -8.17
CA GLU A 39 -26.54 -18.26 -8.44
C GLU A 39 -27.10 -17.59 -7.20
N GLU A 40 -27.05 -18.29 -6.07
CA GLU A 40 -27.54 -17.80 -4.77
C GLU A 40 -26.53 -16.88 -4.06
N SER A 41 -25.25 -16.91 -4.49
CA SER A 41 -24.23 -15.94 -4.08
C SER A 41 -24.36 -14.68 -4.93
N ILE A 42 -24.67 -13.55 -4.30
CA ILE A 42 -25.05 -12.31 -5.00
C ILE A 42 -24.11 -11.16 -4.64
N LEU A 43 -23.62 -10.43 -5.64
CA LEU A 43 -23.00 -9.12 -5.45
C LEU A 43 -24.06 -8.12 -4.97
N LEU A 44 -23.89 -7.62 -3.75
CA LEU A 44 -24.78 -6.60 -3.19
C LEU A 44 -24.45 -5.21 -3.74
N GLY A 45 -23.18 -4.96 -4.04
CA GLY A 45 -22.71 -3.68 -4.55
C GLY A 45 -21.36 -3.33 -3.98
N GLY A 46 -21.09 -2.04 -3.88
CA GLY A 46 -19.88 -1.56 -3.25
C GLY A 46 -19.69 -0.06 -3.40
N SER A 47 -18.66 0.43 -2.72
CA SER A 47 -18.26 1.83 -2.76
C SER A 47 -16.91 1.98 -3.40
N PHE A 48 -16.66 3.15 -4.01
CA PHE A 48 -15.39 3.46 -4.60
C PHE A 48 -15.09 4.95 -4.58
N TYR A 49 -13.80 5.26 -4.56
CA TYR A 49 -13.28 6.61 -4.71
C TYR A 49 -12.26 6.64 -5.85
N ILE A 50 -12.55 7.45 -6.87
CA ILE A 50 -11.68 7.58 -8.04
C ILE A 50 -10.99 8.92 -7.96
N THR A 51 -9.65 8.90 -7.99
CA THR A 51 -8.87 10.12 -7.86
C THR A 51 -7.55 10.07 -8.62
N LYS A 52 -6.88 11.22 -8.69
CA LYS A 52 -5.49 11.33 -9.11
C LYS A 52 -4.60 10.97 -7.92
N ALA A 53 -3.42 10.41 -8.18
CA ALA A 53 -2.46 10.08 -7.12
C ALA A 53 -1.67 11.33 -6.64
N VAL A 54 -2.35 12.42 -6.30
CA VAL A 54 -1.75 13.67 -5.79
C VAL A 54 -2.07 13.83 -4.30
N LYS A 55 -1.14 14.46 -3.56
CA LYS A 55 -1.23 14.65 -2.11
C LYS A 55 -2.53 15.37 -1.72
N GLU A 56 -2.89 16.41 -2.48
CA GLU A 56 -4.05 17.26 -2.22
C GLU A 56 -5.38 16.52 -2.34
N GLU A 57 -5.44 15.43 -3.12
CA GLU A 57 -6.63 14.59 -3.20
C GLU A 57 -6.70 13.53 -2.10
N LEU A 58 -5.55 13.02 -1.65
CA LEU A 58 -5.46 11.94 -0.66
C LEU A 58 -5.53 12.44 0.79
N GLU A 59 -5.29 13.73 1.01
CA GLU A 59 -5.20 14.35 2.34
C GLU A 59 -6.37 15.30 2.63
N LYS A 60 -7.47 15.16 1.88
CA LYS A 60 -8.70 15.92 2.13
C LYS A 60 -9.31 15.53 3.48
N SER A 61 -10.10 16.43 4.06
CA SER A 61 -10.85 16.14 5.27
C SER A 61 -11.84 15.00 5.05
N ASP A 62 -12.19 14.29 6.13
CA ASP A 62 -13.08 13.13 6.08
C ASP A 62 -14.44 13.49 5.44
N VAL A 63 -15.01 14.65 5.79
CA VAL A 63 -16.26 15.18 5.19
C VAL A 63 -16.15 15.31 3.67
N VAL A 64 -15.02 15.83 3.17
CA VAL A 64 -14.82 16.05 1.74
C VAL A 64 -14.55 14.72 1.01
N LEU A 65 -13.83 13.79 1.64
CA LEU A 65 -13.62 12.46 1.08
C LEU A 65 -14.93 11.68 0.99
N LEU A 66 -15.70 11.62 2.09
CA LEU A 66 -17.00 10.95 2.14
C LEU A 66 -17.97 11.48 1.07
N ALA A 67 -18.03 12.80 0.88
CA ALA A 67 -18.87 13.41 -0.16
C ALA A 67 -18.48 13.03 -1.60
N LYS A 68 -17.24 12.58 -1.82
CA LYS A 68 -16.73 12.14 -3.12
C LYS A 68 -16.78 10.62 -3.32
N ILE A 69 -17.00 9.84 -2.26
CA ILE A 69 -17.16 8.39 -2.37
C ILE A 69 -18.48 8.13 -3.10
N GLN A 70 -18.40 7.33 -4.14
CA GLN A 70 -19.55 6.92 -4.95
C GLN A 70 -19.87 5.46 -4.62
N SER A 71 -21.14 5.09 -4.73
CA SER A 71 -21.56 3.72 -4.48
C SER A 71 -22.55 3.26 -5.55
N ILE A 72 -22.53 1.97 -5.85
CA ILE A 72 -23.49 1.33 -6.75
C ILE A 72 -23.99 0.08 -6.04
N TRP A 73 -25.31 -0.03 -5.88
CA TRP A 73 -25.94 -1.07 -5.07
C TRP A 73 -27.05 -1.80 -5.81
N LEU A 74 -27.25 -3.06 -5.44
CA LEU A 74 -28.25 -3.96 -6.03
C LEU A 74 -29.67 -3.43 -5.88
N TRP A 75 -30.00 -2.87 -4.72
CA TRP A 75 -31.32 -2.27 -4.45
C TRP A 75 -31.61 -1.00 -5.26
N ASN A 76 -30.60 -0.46 -5.96
CA ASN A 76 -30.74 0.64 -6.92
C ASN A 76 -30.68 0.15 -8.38
N CYS A 77 -30.84 -1.16 -8.59
CA CYS A 77 -30.79 -1.82 -9.88
C CYS A 77 -31.97 -2.80 -10.00
N THR A 78 -32.33 -3.14 -11.22
CA THR A 78 -33.40 -4.11 -11.51
C THR A 78 -32.96 -5.53 -11.15
N ASN A 79 -31.67 -5.84 -11.33
CA ASN A 79 -31.07 -7.15 -11.07
C ASN A 79 -29.54 -7.02 -10.98
N GLU A 80 -28.88 -8.11 -10.60
CA GLU A 80 -27.41 -8.15 -10.47
C GLU A 80 -26.68 -7.90 -11.79
N ARG A 81 -27.24 -8.34 -12.94
CA ARG A 81 -26.64 -8.04 -14.26
C ARG A 81 -26.53 -6.54 -14.50
N GLU A 82 -27.54 -5.76 -14.16
CA GLU A 82 -27.51 -4.30 -14.29
C GLU A 82 -26.44 -3.70 -13.37
N LEU A 83 -26.36 -4.16 -12.12
CA LEU A 83 -25.34 -3.75 -11.14
C LEU A 83 -23.92 -3.99 -11.68
N VAL A 84 -23.65 -5.21 -12.14
CA VAL A 84 -22.37 -5.61 -12.74
C VAL A 84 -22.06 -4.77 -13.98
N GLY A 85 -23.07 -4.50 -14.80
CA GLY A 85 -22.94 -3.62 -15.97
C GLY A 85 -22.52 -2.20 -15.60
N LYS A 86 -23.05 -1.63 -14.51
CA LYS A 86 -22.64 -0.30 -14.03
C LYS A 86 -21.16 -0.28 -13.59
N PHE A 87 -20.69 -1.32 -12.89
CA PHE A 87 -19.26 -1.45 -12.56
C PHE A 87 -18.38 -1.60 -13.81
N TYR A 88 -18.78 -2.45 -14.76
CA TYR A 88 -18.07 -2.62 -16.04
C TYR A 88 -17.91 -1.28 -16.77
N GLN A 89 -19.01 -0.55 -16.97
CA GLN A 89 -18.99 0.75 -17.65
C GLN A 89 -18.12 1.76 -16.91
N LYS A 90 -18.16 1.77 -15.56
CA LYS A 90 -17.32 2.66 -14.77
C LYS A 90 -15.83 2.37 -14.99
N LEU A 91 -15.40 1.12 -14.86
CA LEU A 91 -14.01 0.73 -15.07
C LEU A 91 -13.56 0.97 -16.52
N LYS A 92 -14.41 0.63 -17.50
CA LYS A 92 -14.15 0.88 -18.92
C LYS A 92 -13.94 2.36 -19.22
N SER A 93 -14.76 3.24 -18.64
CA SER A 93 -14.63 4.69 -18.83
C SER A 93 -13.29 5.25 -18.32
N ILE A 94 -12.76 4.68 -17.22
CA ILE A 94 -11.47 5.05 -16.66
C ILE A 94 -10.35 4.62 -17.60
N LEU A 95 -10.41 3.40 -18.14
CA LEU A 95 -9.46 2.92 -19.13
C LEU A 95 -9.45 3.79 -20.38
N ASP A 96 -10.63 4.11 -20.92
CA ASP A 96 -10.75 4.93 -22.13
C ASP A 96 -10.21 6.34 -21.92
N PHE A 97 -10.39 6.90 -20.72
CA PHE A 97 -9.78 8.18 -20.34
C PHE A 97 -8.24 8.10 -20.35
N ILE A 98 -7.66 7.06 -19.76
CA ILE A 98 -6.21 6.89 -19.65
C ILE A 98 -5.56 6.58 -21.00
N GLN A 99 -6.17 5.69 -21.80
CA GLN A 99 -5.65 5.30 -23.12
C GLN A 99 -5.58 6.49 -24.07
N LYS A 100 -6.60 7.35 -24.07
CA LYS A 100 -6.60 8.61 -24.84
C LYS A 100 -5.46 9.56 -24.44
N ALA A 101 -4.95 9.43 -23.21
CA ALA A 101 -3.89 10.28 -22.70
C ALA A 101 -2.48 9.86 -23.17
N ASP A 102 -2.34 8.63 -23.71
CA ASP A 102 -1.14 8.00 -24.31
C ASP A 102 0.18 8.15 -23.52
N MET A 103 0.11 7.84 -22.22
CA MET A 103 1.26 7.98 -21.32
C MET A 103 1.99 6.66 -21.04
N GLY A 104 1.49 5.52 -21.54
CA GLY A 104 2.03 4.19 -21.22
C GLY A 104 1.84 3.79 -19.75
N ILE A 105 0.84 4.36 -19.07
CA ILE A 105 0.49 4.05 -17.68
C ILE A 105 -0.89 3.41 -17.60
N SER A 106 -1.04 2.50 -16.65
CA SER A 106 -2.30 1.83 -16.35
C SER A 106 -2.97 2.49 -15.13
N PRO A 107 -4.29 2.61 -15.09
CA PRO A 107 -4.99 2.94 -13.85
C PRO A 107 -4.74 1.86 -12.79
N VAL A 108 -4.79 2.27 -11.52
CA VAL A 108 -4.55 1.40 -10.36
C VAL A 108 -5.87 1.08 -9.67
N LEU A 109 -6.16 -0.20 -9.46
CA LEU A 109 -7.21 -0.68 -8.55
C LEU A 109 -6.57 -0.91 -7.18
N CYS A 110 -7.13 -0.30 -6.15
CA CYS A 110 -6.56 -0.26 -4.81
C CYS A 110 -7.62 -0.65 -3.77
N GLY A 111 -7.23 -1.41 -2.77
CA GLY A 111 -8.11 -1.89 -1.72
C GLY A 111 -7.35 -2.78 -0.74
N ILE A 112 -8.05 -3.39 0.20
CA ILE A 112 -7.46 -4.32 1.18
C ILE A 112 -7.96 -5.72 0.86
N GLY A 113 -7.06 -6.63 0.46
CA GLY A 113 -7.45 -7.98 0.02
C GLY A 113 -8.03 -8.02 -1.40
N VAL A 114 -8.03 -6.87 -2.09
CA VAL A 114 -8.66 -6.65 -3.40
C VAL A 114 -8.13 -7.58 -4.50
N GLN A 115 -6.88 -8.04 -4.38
CA GLN A 115 -6.27 -8.92 -5.38
C GLN A 115 -6.86 -10.33 -5.36
N ASN A 116 -7.42 -10.76 -4.22
CA ASN A 116 -7.95 -12.11 -3.99
C ASN A 116 -9.47 -12.13 -3.92
N SER A 117 -10.12 -10.96 -3.87
CA SER A 117 -11.57 -10.82 -3.71
C SER A 117 -12.15 -9.96 -4.84
N ASP A 118 -12.29 -8.65 -4.64
CA ASP A 118 -13.08 -7.76 -5.50
C ASP A 118 -12.70 -7.86 -6.98
N VAL A 119 -11.41 -7.83 -7.30
CA VAL A 119 -10.94 -7.79 -8.69
C VAL A 119 -11.21 -9.11 -9.42
N PRO A 120 -10.76 -10.29 -8.92
CA PRO A 120 -11.13 -11.56 -9.53
C PRO A 120 -12.64 -11.76 -9.65
N ILE A 121 -13.41 -11.35 -8.65
CA ILE A 121 -14.87 -11.51 -8.65
C ILE A 121 -15.52 -10.66 -9.73
N LEU A 122 -15.15 -9.38 -9.86
CA LEU A 122 -15.67 -8.54 -10.93
C LEU A 122 -15.35 -9.13 -12.31
N MET A 123 -14.15 -9.70 -12.50
CA MET A 123 -13.81 -10.34 -13.78
C MET A 123 -14.69 -11.56 -14.06
N ALA A 124 -14.91 -12.42 -13.04
CA ALA A 124 -15.79 -13.57 -13.15
C ALA A 124 -17.25 -13.16 -13.44
N LEU A 125 -17.73 -12.08 -12.80
CA LEU A 125 -19.08 -11.56 -13.03
C LEU A 125 -19.23 -10.90 -14.41
N PHE A 126 -18.21 -10.19 -14.90
CA PHE A 126 -18.22 -9.65 -16.26
C PHE A 126 -18.30 -10.76 -17.31
N GLU A 127 -17.65 -11.90 -17.05
CA GLU A 127 -17.77 -13.09 -17.88
C GLU A 127 -19.17 -13.72 -17.76
N ARG A 128 -19.62 -14.05 -16.53
CA ARG A 128 -20.91 -14.70 -16.26
C ARG A 128 -22.08 -13.94 -16.89
N TYR A 129 -22.05 -12.61 -16.85
CA TYR A 129 -23.09 -11.76 -17.41
C TYR A 129 -22.88 -11.32 -18.86
N ASN A 130 -21.87 -11.90 -19.55
CA ASN A 130 -21.54 -11.67 -20.95
C ASN A 130 -21.18 -10.21 -21.29
N PHE A 131 -20.60 -9.47 -20.35
CA PHE A 131 -19.98 -8.17 -20.64
C PHE A 131 -18.61 -8.33 -21.30
N LEU A 132 -17.90 -9.41 -20.97
CA LEU A 132 -16.61 -9.77 -21.55
C LEU A 132 -16.55 -11.27 -21.84
N SER A 133 -15.89 -11.66 -22.93
CA SER A 133 -15.48 -13.05 -23.11
C SER A 133 -14.34 -13.39 -22.15
N LYS A 134 -14.04 -14.67 -21.88
CA LYS A 134 -12.85 -15.10 -21.10
C LYS A 134 -11.56 -14.42 -21.56
N LYS A 135 -11.35 -14.36 -22.88
CA LYS A 135 -10.19 -13.73 -23.51
C LYS A 135 -10.16 -12.23 -23.24
N ASP A 136 -11.31 -11.57 -23.31
CA ASP A 136 -11.40 -10.13 -23.11
C ASP A 136 -11.35 -9.75 -21.63
N ALA A 137 -11.86 -10.59 -20.72
CA ALA A 137 -11.71 -10.44 -19.27
C ALA A 137 -10.24 -10.47 -18.87
N PHE A 138 -9.47 -11.43 -19.37
CA PHE A 138 -8.01 -11.47 -19.17
C PHE A 138 -7.33 -10.19 -19.68
N LYS A 139 -7.66 -9.74 -20.90
CA LYS A 139 -7.10 -8.51 -21.46
C LYS A 139 -7.50 -7.27 -20.66
N PHE A 140 -8.76 -7.20 -20.22
CA PHE A 140 -9.31 -6.08 -19.49
C PHE A 140 -8.63 -5.93 -18.13
N MET A 141 -8.49 -7.03 -17.38
CA MET A 141 -7.79 -7.05 -16.10
C MET A 141 -6.33 -6.57 -16.25
N ASN A 142 -5.62 -7.04 -17.28
CA ASN A 142 -4.21 -6.67 -17.51
C ASN A 142 -4.01 -5.21 -17.93
N GLN A 143 -5.07 -4.46 -18.23
CA GLN A 143 -4.97 -3.01 -18.46
C GLN A 143 -4.94 -2.21 -17.16
N PHE A 144 -5.29 -2.82 -16.03
CA PHE A 144 -5.13 -2.24 -14.69
C PHE A 144 -3.86 -2.75 -14.02
N ARG A 145 -3.35 -1.96 -13.08
CA ARG A 145 -2.46 -2.47 -12.02
C ARG A 145 -3.27 -2.64 -10.76
N VAL A 146 -2.95 -3.65 -9.97
CA VAL A 146 -3.58 -3.88 -8.67
C VAL A 146 -2.57 -3.52 -7.59
N LEU A 147 -3.00 -2.70 -6.64
CA LEU A 147 -2.24 -2.35 -5.45
C LEU A 147 -3.03 -2.75 -4.22
N ASP A 148 -2.66 -3.90 -3.65
CA ASP A 148 -3.31 -4.41 -2.44
C ASP A 148 -2.60 -3.91 -1.18
N LEU A 149 -3.32 -3.16 -0.34
CA LEU A 149 -2.79 -2.61 0.89
C LEU A 149 -2.45 -3.68 1.94
N SER A 150 -3.07 -4.86 1.87
CA SER A 150 -2.70 -6.01 2.73
C SER A 150 -1.26 -6.46 2.49
N VAL A 151 -0.77 -6.35 1.25
CA VAL A 151 0.60 -6.69 0.87
C VAL A 151 1.52 -5.49 1.02
N LEU A 152 1.10 -4.31 0.56
CA LEU A 152 1.90 -3.09 0.72
C LEU A 152 2.15 -2.76 2.19
N GLY A 153 1.24 -3.15 3.08
CA GLY A 153 1.31 -2.94 4.51
C GLY A 153 2.41 -3.74 5.22
N ILE A 154 2.90 -4.84 4.63
CA ILE A 154 3.83 -5.78 5.28
C ILE A 154 5.05 -5.09 5.92
N PRO A 155 5.78 -4.20 5.22
CA PRO A 155 7.01 -3.60 5.75
C PRO A 155 6.80 -2.66 6.95
N PHE A 156 5.56 -2.26 7.25
CA PHE A 156 5.27 -1.37 8.38
C PHE A 156 5.11 -2.11 9.72
N PHE A 157 5.12 -3.44 9.70
CA PHE A 157 5.02 -4.26 10.91
C PHE A 157 6.39 -4.80 11.30
N ASN A 158 6.56 -5.09 12.59
CA ASN A 158 7.70 -5.88 13.02
C ASN A 158 7.48 -7.33 12.56
N ASN A 159 8.24 -7.76 11.56
CA ASN A 159 8.16 -9.13 11.02
C ASN A 159 9.39 -9.89 11.54
N SER A 160 9.31 -10.39 12.77
CA SER A 160 10.42 -11.10 13.44
C SER A 160 10.73 -12.47 12.83
N THR A 161 9.86 -12.97 11.94
CA THR A 161 10.01 -14.24 11.23
C THR A 161 10.37 -14.00 9.77
N TYR A 162 11.00 -14.99 9.13
CA TYR A 162 11.26 -14.96 7.67
C TYR A 162 10.00 -15.08 6.80
N PHE A 163 8.83 -15.32 7.39
CA PHE A 163 7.57 -15.41 6.68
C PHE A 163 6.88 -14.04 6.55
N LEU A 164 6.81 -13.53 5.32
CA LEU A 164 6.04 -12.33 5.00
C LEU A 164 4.61 -12.74 4.64
N TYR A 165 3.64 -12.20 5.36
CA TYR A 165 2.22 -12.51 5.14
C TYR A 165 1.39 -11.23 4.99
N PRO A 166 0.39 -11.22 4.09
CA PRO A 166 -0.54 -10.10 3.95
C PRO A 166 -1.25 -9.79 5.27
N LYS A 167 -1.35 -8.51 5.62
CA LYS A 167 -1.96 -8.08 6.87
C LYS A 167 -3.48 -7.98 6.72
N GLN A 168 -4.20 -8.42 7.74
CA GLN A 168 -5.66 -8.32 7.80
C GLN A 168 -6.11 -6.85 7.89
N LYS A 169 -7.36 -6.58 7.48
CA LYS A 169 -7.98 -5.24 7.48
C LYS A 169 -7.78 -4.51 8.82
N ASN A 170 -8.16 -5.14 9.93
CA ASN A 170 -8.02 -4.55 11.26
C ASN A 170 -6.57 -4.48 11.78
N GLN A 171 -5.66 -5.33 11.30
CA GLN A 171 -4.23 -5.18 11.62
C GLN A 171 -3.67 -3.91 11.01
N LEU A 172 -3.97 -3.66 9.72
CA LEU A 172 -3.59 -2.42 9.04
C LEU A 172 -4.23 -1.21 9.70
N LEU A 173 -5.52 -1.29 9.99
CA LEU A 173 -6.25 -0.18 10.58
C LEU A 173 -5.65 0.21 11.93
N ASN A 174 -5.47 -0.75 12.84
CA ASN A 174 -4.86 -0.52 14.16
C ASN A 174 -3.42 0.04 14.07
N LYS A 175 -2.67 -0.28 13.00
CA LYS A 175 -1.32 0.25 12.78
C LYS A 175 -1.33 1.76 12.51
N PHE A 176 -2.34 2.27 11.80
CA PHE A 176 -2.41 3.67 11.38
C PHE A 176 -3.46 4.50 12.13
N TYR A 177 -4.45 3.86 12.74
CA TYR A 177 -5.62 4.42 13.43
C TYR A 177 -6.00 3.51 14.61
N LYS A 178 -5.36 3.70 15.77
CA LYS A 178 -5.44 2.79 16.93
C LYS A 178 -6.83 2.68 17.57
N ASP A 179 -7.65 3.71 17.42
CA ASP A 179 -8.94 3.84 18.10
C ASP A 179 -10.13 3.46 17.20
N TYR A 180 -9.86 2.80 16.07
CA TYR A 180 -10.88 2.42 15.10
C TYR A 180 -10.70 0.97 14.64
N ALA A 181 -11.79 0.24 14.55
CA ALA A 181 -11.84 -1.12 14.02
C ALA A 181 -13.01 -1.24 13.06
N PHE A 182 -12.79 -1.93 11.94
CA PHE A 182 -13.89 -2.33 11.07
C PHE A 182 -14.63 -3.49 11.71
N GLU A 183 -15.95 -3.49 11.52
CA GLU A 183 -16.78 -4.65 11.83
C GLU A 183 -16.39 -5.84 10.96
N ASP A 184 -16.74 -7.04 11.41
CA ASP A 184 -16.53 -8.26 10.63
C ASP A 184 -17.37 -8.20 9.35
N GLY A 185 -16.75 -8.38 8.18
CA GLY A 185 -17.47 -8.34 6.90
C GLY A 185 -18.59 -9.37 6.77
N ARG A 186 -18.62 -10.41 7.63
CA ARG A 186 -19.73 -11.38 7.68
C ARG A 186 -21.01 -10.80 8.28
N SER A 187 -20.94 -9.71 9.04
CA SER A 187 -22.13 -9.03 9.57
C SER A 187 -23.03 -8.50 8.45
N VAL A 188 -22.48 -8.27 7.26
CA VAL A 188 -23.21 -7.83 6.06
C VAL A 188 -24.32 -8.81 5.69
N TRP A 189 -24.12 -10.10 5.90
CA TRP A 189 -25.14 -11.10 5.59
C TRP A 189 -26.39 -10.93 6.47
N ASP A 190 -26.17 -10.77 7.78
CA ASP A 190 -27.25 -10.55 8.74
C ASP A 190 -27.94 -9.20 8.48
N LEU A 191 -27.16 -8.14 8.18
CA LEU A 191 -27.69 -6.83 7.83
C LEU A 191 -28.56 -6.89 6.57
N TYR A 192 -28.14 -7.66 5.56
CA TYR A 192 -28.88 -7.82 4.32
C TYR A 192 -30.20 -8.58 4.53
N GLU A 193 -30.17 -9.67 5.30
CA GLU A 193 -31.36 -10.45 5.68
C GLU A 193 -32.36 -9.61 6.49
N GLN A 194 -31.85 -8.75 7.37
CA GLN A 194 -32.65 -7.80 8.16
C GLN A 194 -33.06 -6.55 7.38
N LYS A 195 -32.68 -6.44 6.10
CA LYS A 195 -32.95 -5.30 5.20
C LYS A 195 -32.40 -3.97 5.73
N GLN A 196 -31.32 -4.01 6.49
CA GLN A 196 -30.61 -2.83 7.00
C GLN A 196 -29.63 -2.29 5.96
N LEU A 197 -30.13 -1.99 4.75
CA LEU A 197 -29.31 -1.67 3.58
C LEU A 197 -28.48 -0.39 3.76
N ALA A 198 -29.03 0.61 4.45
CA ALA A 198 -28.34 1.87 4.72
C ALA A 198 -27.07 1.69 5.57
N LEU A 199 -27.08 0.76 6.54
CA LEU A 199 -25.92 0.46 7.37
C LEU A 199 -24.82 -0.21 6.56
N ILE A 200 -25.17 -1.08 5.60
CA ILE A 200 -24.21 -1.67 4.67
C ILE A 200 -23.55 -0.53 3.87
N GLU A 201 -24.32 0.42 3.33
CA GLU A 201 -23.76 1.54 2.58
C GLU A 201 -22.79 2.41 3.39
N GLU A 202 -23.18 2.77 4.61
CA GLU A 202 -22.39 3.60 5.52
C GLU A 202 -21.06 2.91 5.85
N ARG A 203 -21.12 1.65 6.25
CA ARG A 203 -19.96 0.84 6.62
C ARG A 203 -18.97 0.71 5.45
N THR A 204 -19.44 0.41 4.25
CA THR A 204 -18.56 0.29 3.06
C THR A 204 -17.97 1.65 2.66
N LYS A 205 -18.70 2.76 2.82
CA LYS A 205 -18.14 4.11 2.58
C LYS A 205 -17.03 4.44 3.57
N ASP A 206 -17.22 4.11 4.85
CA ASP A 206 -16.19 4.28 5.87
C ASP A 206 -14.97 3.41 5.60
N GLU A 207 -15.16 2.18 5.13
CA GLU A 207 -14.06 1.31 4.71
C GLU A 207 -13.25 1.92 3.55
N ILE A 208 -13.91 2.53 2.56
CA ILE A 208 -13.21 3.29 1.50
C ILE A 208 -12.47 4.49 2.08
N LEU A 209 -13.10 5.29 2.94
CA LEU A 209 -12.49 6.46 3.57
C LEU A 209 -11.18 6.09 4.24
N TYR A 210 -11.20 5.08 5.11
CA TYR A 210 -10.01 4.65 5.84
C TYR A 210 -8.99 3.97 4.93
N THR A 211 -9.40 3.29 3.86
CA THR A 211 -8.49 2.74 2.84
C THR A 211 -7.70 3.85 2.16
N VAL A 212 -8.36 4.95 1.75
CA VAL A 212 -7.71 6.13 1.16
C VAL A 212 -6.72 6.76 2.14
N LYS A 213 -7.16 6.96 3.39
CA LYS A 213 -6.34 7.54 4.45
C LYS A 213 -5.13 6.67 4.80
N MET A 214 -5.28 5.33 4.80
CA MET A 214 -4.18 4.39 4.99
C MET A 214 -3.17 4.45 3.85
N TYR A 215 -3.63 4.48 2.59
CA TYR A 215 -2.75 4.66 1.44
C TYR A 215 -1.91 5.93 1.56
N GLY A 216 -2.53 7.06 1.93
CA GLY A 216 -1.82 8.32 2.18
C GLY A 216 -0.76 8.21 3.29
N LYS A 217 -1.10 7.59 4.43
CA LYS A 217 -0.15 7.37 5.54
C LYS A 217 1.02 6.46 5.15
N MET A 218 0.75 5.37 4.43
CA MET A 218 1.78 4.47 3.91
C MET A 218 2.72 5.22 2.96
N LYS A 219 2.17 6.05 2.05
CA LYS A 219 2.99 6.83 1.12
C LYS A 219 3.92 7.81 1.84
N ARG A 220 3.42 8.56 2.83
CA ARG A 220 4.25 9.46 3.65
C ARG A 220 5.34 8.69 4.39
N SER A 221 4.97 7.58 5.02
CA SER A 221 5.92 6.75 5.76
C SER A 221 7.05 6.23 4.85
N ILE A 222 6.74 5.88 3.59
CA ILE A 222 7.75 5.49 2.59
C ILE A 222 8.66 6.67 2.24
N GLU A 223 8.12 7.88 2.10
CA GLU A 223 8.92 9.09 1.86
C GLU A 223 9.87 9.37 3.03
N ASP A 224 9.38 9.32 4.26
CA ASP A 224 10.16 9.54 5.48
C ASP A 224 11.29 8.50 5.59
N LEU A 225 11.01 7.23 5.29
CA LEU A 225 12.01 6.17 5.26
C LEU A 225 13.10 6.43 4.21
N LYS A 226 12.73 6.95 3.03
CA LYS A 226 13.69 7.28 1.97
C LYS A 226 14.58 8.46 2.36
N LEU A 227 14.01 9.50 2.97
CA LEU A 227 14.76 10.61 3.50
C LEU A 227 15.74 10.15 4.61
N ALA A 228 15.28 9.29 5.52
CA ALA A 228 16.12 8.72 6.56
C ALA A 228 17.27 7.87 5.98
N GLU A 229 17.00 7.06 4.94
CA GLU A 229 18.01 6.27 4.23
C GLU A 229 19.11 7.16 3.62
N GLU A 230 18.73 8.28 2.99
CA GLU A 230 19.68 9.24 2.43
C GLU A 230 20.51 9.93 3.51
N CYS A 231 19.87 10.36 4.59
CA CYS A 231 20.57 10.94 5.74
C CYS A 231 21.58 9.94 6.34
N TYR A 232 21.18 8.68 6.53
CA TYR A 232 22.05 7.64 7.05
C TYR A 232 23.28 7.41 6.15
N LYS A 233 23.09 7.33 4.83
CA LYS A 233 24.19 7.19 3.86
C LYS A 233 25.18 8.36 3.91
N LYS A 234 24.69 9.59 4.08
CA LYS A 234 25.55 10.78 4.26
C LYS A 234 26.38 10.68 5.54
N HIS A 235 25.76 10.33 6.66
CA HIS A 235 26.46 10.17 7.95
C HIS A 235 27.50 9.04 7.91
N GLN A 236 27.22 7.91 7.26
CA GLN A 236 28.21 6.85 7.07
C GLN A 236 29.42 7.33 6.27
N LYS A 237 29.21 8.12 5.20
CA LYS A 237 30.30 8.67 4.40
C LYS A 237 31.20 9.60 5.22
N ILE A 238 30.61 10.49 6.01
CA ILE A 238 31.35 11.40 6.89
C ILE A 238 32.15 10.61 7.93
N ARG A 239 31.51 9.66 8.63
CA ARG A 239 32.18 8.81 9.62
C ARG A 239 33.35 8.02 9.02
N ASN A 240 33.21 7.53 7.79
CA ASN A 240 34.30 6.82 7.11
C ASN A 240 35.46 7.77 6.75
N GLN A 241 35.17 9.01 6.33
CA GLN A 241 36.19 10.03 6.08
C GLN A 241 36.94 10.43 7.36
N GLU A 242 36.23 10.62 8.47
CA GLU A 242 36.84 10.91 9.77
C GLU A 242 37.81 9.80 10.20
N LYS A 243 37.39 8.53 10.08
CA LYS A 243 38.26 7.38 10.35
C LYS A 243 39.50 7.33 9.46
N THR A 244 39.37 7.67 8.18
CA THR A 244 40.53 7.74 7.27
C THR A 244 41.51 8.83 7.69
N ILE A 245 41.00 10.03 8.02
CA ILE A 245 41.83 11.16 8.49
C ILE A 245 42.54 10.80 9.81
N GLU A 246 41.85 10.12 10.74
CA GLU A 246 42.43 9.66 12.00
C GLU A 246 43.55 8.62 11.77
N ALA A 247 43.32 7.66 10.86
CA ALA A 247 44.34 6.68 10.48
C ALA A 247 45.57 7.33 9.83
N GLU A 248 45.38 8.32 8.95
CA GLU A 248 46.47 9.07 8.34
C GLU A 248 47.28 9.87 9.37
N LYS A 249 46.62 10.49 10.36
CA LYS A 249 47.30 11.17 11.47
C LYS A 249 48.13 10.21 12.32
N LEU A 250 47.59 9.03 12.63
CA LEU A 250 48.32 7.99 13.36
C LEU A 250 49.54 7.49 12.57
N LEU A 251 49.37 7.20 11.27
CA LEU A 251 50.47 6.79 10.38
C LEU A 251 51.57 7.84 10.32
N LYS A 252 51.20 9.13 10.21
CA LYS A 252 52.17 10.23 10.24
C LYS A 252 52.92 10.29 11.57
N SER A 253 52.21 10.23 12.69
CA SER A 253 52.84 10.23 14.02
C SER A 253 53.77 9.04 14.21
N LEU A 254 53.44 7.86 13.67
CA LEU A 254 54.31 6.68 13.73
C LEU A 254 55.55 6.83 12.84
N SER A 255 55.44 7.51 11.70
CA SER A 255 56.59 7.79 10.81
C SER A 255 57.56 8.84 11.36
N GLU A 256 57.12 9.65 12.33
CA GLU A 256 57.94 10.64 13.04
C GLU A 256 58.63 10.03 14.28
N ILE A 257 58.41 8.75 14.58
CA ILE A 257 59.14 8.05 15.65
C ILE A 257 60.61 7.88 15.24
N PRO A 258 61.57 8.31 16.08
CA PRO A 258 62.99 8.15 15.80
C PRO A 258 63.38 6.67 15.57
N PRO A 259 64.27 6.37 14.60
CA PRO A 259 64.65 5.00 14.25
C PRO A 259 65.35 4.23 15.38
N ASP A 260 65.88 4.94 16.36
CA ASP A 260 66.51 4.43 17.59
C ASP A 260 65.51 4.22 18.74
N PHE A 261 64.24 4.58 18.59
CA PHE A 261 63.22 4.42 19.64
C PHE A 261 63.05 2.96 20.11
N TYR A 262 63.31 2.00 19.22
CA TYR A 262 63.25 0.56 19.48
C TYR A 262 64.63 -0.11 19.59
N SER A 263 65.73 0.65 19.65
CA SER A 263 67.03 0.02 19.91
C SER A 263 67.08 -0.49 21.36
N GLU A 264 67.46 -1.76 21.54
CA GLU A 264 67.67 -2.37 22.86
C GLU A 264 68.91 -1.79 23.58
N GLU A 265 69.70 -0.96 22.90
CA GLU A 265 70.84 -0.22 23.43
C GLU A 265 70.44 1.20 23.85
N ARG A 266 69.46 1.35 24.75
CA ARG A 266 69.35 2.60 25.50
C ARG A 266 70.39 2.60 26.60
N VAL A 267 71.47 3.34 26.37
CA VAL A 267 72.37 3.74 27.45
C VAL A 267 71.61 4.83 28.22
N ASP A 268 70.96 4.44 29.33
CA ASP A 268 70.41 5.43 30.27
C ASP A 268 71.57 6.29 30.76
N GLU A 269 71.65 7.54 30.28
CA GLU A 269 72.60 8.50 30.81
C GLU A 269 72.29 8.69 32.30
N LEU A 270 73.30 8.41 33.13
CA LEU A 270 73.20 8.59 34.57
C LEU A 270 72.81 10.05 34.87
N PRO A 271 71.94 10.30 35.87
CA PRO A 271 71.50 11.64 36.20
C PRO A 271 72.72 12.55 36.41
N GLN A 272 72.82 13.64 35.64
CA GLN A 272 73.86 14.63 35.87
C GLN A 272 73.68 15.18 37.29
N GLU A 273 74.68 14.94 38.14
CA GLU A 273 74.77 15.58 39.43
C GLU A 273 74.77 17.09 39.21
N ARG A 274 73.88 17.80 39.92
CA ARG A 274 73.92 19.26 39.95
C ARG A 274 75.28 19.66 40.49
N GLU A 275 76.07 20.33 39.67
CA GLU A 275 77.24 21.06 40.16
C GLU A 275 76.74 22.13 41.14
N GLU A 276 76.95 21.89 42.43
CA GLU A 276 77.01 22.97 43.40
C GLU A 276 78.25 23.80 43.05
N PHE A 277 78.06 25.05 42.60
CA PHE A 277 78.79 26.25 43.06
C PHE A 277 78.14 27.53 42.49
#